data_AF-A0A674E5I3-F1
#
_entry.id   AF-A0A674E5I3-F1
#
_cell.length_a   1.000
_cell.length_b   1.000
_cell.length_c   1.000
_cell.angle_alpha   90.00
_cell.angle_beta   90.00
_cell.angle_gamma   90.00
#
_symmetry.space_group_name_H-M   'P 1'
#
loop_
_entity.id
_entity.type
_entity.pdbx_description
1 polymer ?
#
loop_
_entity_poly.entity_id
_entity_poly.type
_entity_poly.pdbx_seq_one_letter_code
_entity_poly.pdbx_strand_id
1 'polypeptide(L)'
;MEDLMEVITAAEFHPQQCNTLAYSSSRGSVRLCDMRKQALCDTHCKFFEEPEDPSTRSFFSEIISSISDIKFSHSGRFLMTRDYLTVKVWDLNMETRPVQTYQVHDYLRGKLCSLYENDCIFDKFECVWNGSDSVIMTGSYNNFFRMFDQNTKKDVTLEASRENSKPRAILQPRKVCVGGKRRKDEVTVDSLDFSKKILHSTWHPQENIIAVAASNNLYIFQDKVT
;
A
#
# COMPACT_ATOMS: atom_id res chain seq x y z
N MET A 1 18.07 8.48 -21.91
CA MET A 1 17.06 8.39 -20.84
C MET A 1 17.37 9.56 -19.94
N GLU A 2 16.56 10.60 -19.94
CA GLU A 2 16.76 11.72 -19.00
C GLU A 2 16.69 11.16 -17.58
N ASP A 3 17.69 11.47 -16.76
CA ASP A 3 17.73 11.08 -15.36
C ASP A 3 16.53 11.76 -14.68
N LEU A 4 15.45 11.02 -14.44
CA LEU A 4 14.28 11.53 -13.74
C LEU A 4 14.74 12.05 -12.38
N MET A 5 14.57 13.35 -12.14
CA MET A 5 14.89 13.93 -10.84
C MET A 5 14.11 13.21 -9.75
N GLU A 6 14.83 12.76 -8.72
CA GLU A 6 14.22 12.17 -7.54
C GLU A 6 13.38 13.21 -6.81
N VAL A 7 12.10 12.88 -6.53
CA VAL A 7 11.19 13.75 -5.81
C VAL A 7 10.70 13.08 -4.53
N ILE A 8 10.42 13.87 -3.49
CA ILE A 8 9.78 13.40 -2.27
C ILE A 8 8.32 13.08 -2.57
N THR A 9 7.86 11.90 -2.16
CA THR A 9 6.49 11.43 -2.45
C THR A 9 5.58 11.39 -1.24
N ALA A 10 6.11 11.08 -0.06
CA ALA A 10 5.40 11.10 1.21
C ALA A 10 6.37 11.43 2.34
N ALA A 11 5.85 11.97 3.45
CA ALA A 11 6.62 12.27 4.65
C ALA A 11 5.75 12.09 5.90
N GLU A 12 6.34 11.56 6.98
CA GLU A 12 5.64 11.32 8.24
C GLU A 12 6.58 11.45 9.43
N PHE A 13 6.08 12.03 10.52
CA PHE A 13 6.78 12.07 11.80
C PHE A 13 6.60 10.76 12.55
N HIS A 14 7.64 10.36 13.28
CA HIS A 14 7.57 9.21 14.17
C HIS A 14 6.52 9.45 15.28
N PRO A 15 5.64 8.49 15.59
CA PRO A 15 4.49 8.70 16.47
C PRO A 15 4.86 9.07 17.91
N GLN A 16 6.08 8.74 18.34
CA GLN A 16 6.57 8.96 19.70
C GLN A 16 7.82 9.86 19.77
N GLN A 17 8.52 10.09 18.66
CA GLN A 17 9.83 10.75 18.64
C GLN A 17 9.72 12.03 17.82
N CYS A 18 9.58 13.17 18.51
CA CYS A 18 9.36 14.48 17.88
C CYS A 18 10.50 14.93 16.95
N ASN A 19 11.67 14.33 17.07
CA ASN A 19 12.86 14.64 16.28
C ASN A 19 13.06 13.72 15.08
N THR A 20 12.19 12.73 14.88
CA THR A 20 12.37 11.71 13.83
C THR A 20 11.33 11.90 12.74
N LEU A 21 11.81 12.18 11.53
CA LEU A 21 11.01 12.38 10.32
C LEU A 21 11.45 11.36 9.28
N ALA A 22 10.52 10.62 8.68
CA ALA A 22 10.78 9.82 7.50
C ALA A 22 10.17 10.47 6.27
N TYR A 23 10.83 10.35 5.12
CA TYR A 23 10.26 10.68 3.83
C TYR A 23 10.68 9.68 2.76
N SER A 24 9.75 9.35 1.88
CA SER A 24 9.98 8.46 0.74
C SER A 24 10.22 9.23 -0.54
N SER A 25 10.77 8.55 -1.54
CA SER A 25 10.99 9.13 -2.85
C SER A 25 10.36 8.36 -4.00
N SER A 26 10.33 9.02 -5.16
CA SER A 26 9.91 8.43 -6.44
C SER A 26 10.85 7.34 -6.95
N ARG A 27 12.02 7.14 -6.32
CA ARG A 27 12.98 6.07 -6.64
C ARG A 27 12.85 4.85 -5.74
N GLY A 28 11.84 4.79 -4.88
CA GLY A 28 11.60 3.61 -4.03
C GLY A 28 12.48 3.51 -2.80
N SER A 29 13.09 4.62 -2.38
CA SER A 29 13.87 4.68 -1.14
C SER A 29 13.16 5.46 -0.06
N VAL A 30 13.51 5.19 1.20
CA VAL A 30 13.06 5.98 2.35
C VAL A 30 14.26 6.50 3.14
N ARG A 31 14.22 7.79 3.45
CA ARG A 31 15.21 8.47 4.28
C ARG A 31 14.59 8.81 5.62
N LEU A 32 15.30 8.49 6.70
CA LEU A 32 14.90 8.85 8.05
C LEU A 32 15.90 9.85 8.61
N CYS A 33 15.40 11.03 8.98
CA CYS A 33 16.16 12.15 9.50
C CYS A 33 16.03 12.24 11.02
N ASP A 34 17.11 12.68 11.66
CA ASP A 34 17.13 13.04 13.08
C ASP A 34 17.40 14.55 13.22
N MET A 35 16.36 15.29 13.55
CA MET A 35 16.39 16.76 13.69
C MET A 35 17.28 17.25 14.84
N ARG A 36 17.73 16.35 15.72
CA ARG A 36 18.71 16.69 16.78
C ARG A 36 20.13 16.79 16.24
N LYS A 37 20.45 16.07 15.15
CA LYS A 37 21.81 16.03 14.60
C LYS A 37 22.15 17.33 13.88
N GLN A 38 21.22 17.88 13.11
CA GLN A 38 21.41 19.11 12.34
C GLN A 38 20.08 19.89 12.23
N ALA A 39 20.16 21.21 12.36
CA ALA A 39 18.99 22.09 12.24
C ALA A 39 18.35 22.07 10.84
N LEU A 40 19.14 21.78 9.80
CA LEU A 40 18.69 21.78 8.40
C LEU A 40 18.13 20.44 7.93
N CYS A 41 18.37 19.35 8.68
CA CYS A 41 17.95 17.98 8.30
C CYS A 41 18.38 17.59 6.87
N ASP A 42 19.49 18.15 6.40
CA ASP A 42 20.08 18.00 5.06
C ASP A 42 20.81 16.67 4.88
N THR A 43 21.14 15.99 5.99
CA THR A 43 21.60 14.60 6.00
C THR A 43 20.54 13.66 6.56
N HIS A 44 20.41 12.48 5.95
CA HIS A 44 19.59 11.41 6.50
C HIS A 44 20.41 10.59 7.50
N CYS A 45 19.79 10.21 8.62
CA CYS A 45 20.42 9.34 9.60
C CYS A 45 20.41 7.87 9.16
N LYS A 46 19.37 7.47 8.45
CA LYS A 46 19.14 6.11 7.97
C LYS A 46 18.59 6.12 6.54
N PHE A 47 18.98 5.13 5.76
CA PHE A 47 18.59 4.98 4.36
C PHE A 47 18.09 3.57 4.08
N PHE A 48 16.79 3.45 3.81
CA PHE A 48 16.12 2.19 3.52
C PHE A 48 15.97 2.04 2.02
N GLU A 49 16.66 1.06 1.46
CA GLU A 49 16.63 0.74 0.03
C GLU A 49 16.80 -0.77 -0.13
N GLU A 50 16.01 -1.36 -1.02
CA GLU A 50 16.15 -2.75 -1.40
C GLU A 50 16.99 -2.83 -2.68
N PRO A 51 18.09 -3.61 -2.71
CA PRO A 51 18.87 -3.77 -3.93
C PRO A 51 18.01 -4.35 -5.06
N GLU A 52 17.90 -3.62 -6.17
CA GLU A 52 17.24 -4.15 -7.37
C GLU A 52 18.14 -5.19 -8.06
N ASP A 53 17.58 -6.35 -8.39
CA ASP A 53 18.25 -7.33 -9.24
C ASP A 53 18.28 -6.82 -10.69
N PRO A 54 19.48 -6.57 -11.28
CA PRO A 54 19.61 -6.07 -12.65
C PRO A 54 18.94 -6.96 -13.70
N SER A 55 18.78 -8.26 -13.42
CA SER A 55 18.14 -9.21 -14.33
C SER A 55 16.63 -9.04 -14.42
N THR A 56 16.02 -8.44 -13.40
CA THR A 56 14.56 -8.19 -13.32
C THR A 56 14.19 -6.75 -13.67
N ARG A 57 15.20 -5.89 -13.87
CA ARG A 57 15.03 -4.47 -14.14
C ARG A 57 14.42 -4.28 -15.54
N SER A 58 13.29 -3.60 -15.58
CA SER A 58 12.57 -3.24 -16.79
C SER A 58 12.40 -1.72 -16.86
N PHE A 59 11.92 -1.22 -18.01
CA PHE A 59 11.53 0.19 -18.13
C PHE A 59 10.55 0.62 -17.03
N PHE A 60 9.60 -0.25 -16.68
CA PHE A 60 8.59 0.05 -15.68
C PHE A 60 9.09 -0.02 -14.24
N SER A 61 10.27 -0.62 -13.98
CA SER A 61 10.77 -0.82 -12.61
C SER A 61 10.88 0.47 -11.83
N GLU A 62 11.42 1.53 -12.44
CA GLU A 62 11.54 2.86 -11.81
C GLU A 62 10.18 3.53 -11.59
N ILE A 63 9.19 3.26 -12.45
CA ILE A 63 7.84 3.82 -12.32
C ILE A 63 7.10 3.16 -11.16
N ILE A 64 7.14 1.83 -11.09
CA ILE A 64 6.40 1.07 -10.07
C ILE A 64 7.10 1.04 -8.71
N SER A 65 8.41 1.34 -8.64
CA SER A 65 9.16 1.43 -7.39
C SER A 65 8.89 2.73 -6.64
N SER A 66 8.33 3.75 -7.30
CA SER A 66 7.90 4.99 -6.67
C SER A 66 6.97 4.71 -5.49
N ILE A 67 7.38 5.12 -4.29
CA ILE A 67 6.58 4.95 -3.08
C ILE A 67 5.47 5.99 -3.07
N SER A 68 4.24 5.53 -2.94
CA SER A 68 3.04 6.36 -2.89
C SER A 68 2.66 6.82 -1.49
N ASP A 69 2.97 6.03 -0.46
CA ASP A 69 2.65 6.32 0.94
C ASP A 69 3.63 5.64 1.90
N ILE A 70 3.82 6.26 3.07
CA ILE A 70 4.59 5.71 4.19
C ILE A 70 3.79 5.84 5.48
N LYS A 71 3.84 4.80 6.32
CA LYS A 71 3.20 4.78 7.64
C LYS A 71 4.06 4.14 8.70
N PHE A 72 4.42 4.88 9.74
CA PHE A 72 4.92 4.27 10.97
C PHE A 72 3.84 3.39 11.61
N SER A 73 4.27 2.24 12.12
CA SER A 73 3.47 1.46 13.07
C SER A 73 3.19 2.28 14.32
N HIS A 74 2.07 2.04 15.00
CA HIS A 74 1.70 2.73 16.24
C HIS A 74 2.76 2.52 17.35
N SER A 75 3.40 1.35 17.37
CA SER A 75 4.55 1.05 18.23
C SER A 75 5.80 1.88 17.94
N GLY A 76 5.92 2.47 16.75
CA GLY A 76 7.08 3.21 16.26
C GLY A 76 8.25 2.32 15.81
N ARG A 77 8.18 1.00 15.99
CA ARG A 77 9.29 0.10 15.65
C ARG A 77 9.42 -0.17 14.15
N PHE A 78 8.28 -0.24 13.46
CA PHE A 78 8.20 -0.60 12.06
C PHE A 78 7.74 0.58 11.21
N LEU A 79 8.17 0.56 9.96
CA LEU A 79 7.77 1.49 8.92
C LEU A 79 7.17 0.72 7.75
N MET A 80 5.97 1.09 7.32
CA MET A 80 5.32 0.56 6.14
C MET A 80 5.54 1.49 4.96
N THR A 81 5.75 0.90 3.78
CA THR A 81 5.86 1.63 2.51
C THR A 81 4.93 0.97 1.49
N ARG A 82 4.17 1.77 0.76
CA ARG A 82 3.35 1.31 -0.37
C ARG A 82 3.94 1.78 -1.69
N ASP A 83 4.45 0.85 -2.49
CA ASP A 83 4.75 1.10 -3.91
C ASP A 83 3.54 0.69 -4.78
N TYR A 84 3.67 0.72 -6.11
CA TYR A 84 2.52 0.44 -6.96
C TYR A 84 1.97 -0.98 -6.73
N LEU A 85 2.82 -2.01 -6.74
CA LEU A 85 2.39 -3.42 -6.70
C LEU A 85 2.38 -4.04 -5.30
N THR A 86 3.13 -3.46 -4.36
CA THR A 86 3.47 -4.10 -3.09
C THR A 86 3.34 -3.17 -1.90
N VAL A 87 3.07 -3.77 -0.74
CA VAL A 87 3.28 -3.15 0.56
C VAL A 87 4.46 -3.84 1.23
N LYS A 88 5.42 -3.06 1.72
CA LYS A 88 6.60 -3.57 2.43
C LYS A 88 6.61 -3.05 3.85
N VAL A 89 7.02 -3.89 4.79
CA VAL A 89 7.25 -3.54 6.20
C VAL A 89 8.74 -3.60 6.47
N TRP A 90 9.27 -2.55 7.06
CA TRP A 90 10.67 -2.37 7.43
C TRP A 90 10.79 -2.32 8.94
N ASP A 91 11.79 -2.99 9.51
CA ASP A 91 12.19 -2.74 10.90
C ASP A 91 13.17 -1.56 10.88
N LEU A 92 12.94 -0.54 11.71
CA LEU A 92 13.81 0.64 11.74
C LEU A 92 15.27 0.31 12.09
N ASN A 93 15.56 -0.88 12.61
CA ASN A 93 16.91 -1.36 12.90
C ASN A 93 17.53 -2.18 11.75
N MET A 94 16.81 -2.44 10.66
CA MET A 94 17.28 -3.19 9.49
C MET A 94 16.99 -2.41 8.21
N GLU A 95 18.01 -1.69 7.71
CA GLU A 95 17.90 -0.78 6.57
C GLU A 95 18.01 -1.47 5.21
N THR A 96 18.65 -2.64 5.16
CA THR A 96 19.09 -3.27 3.91
C THR A 96 18.00 -4.04 3.16
N ARG A 97 16.87 -4.34 3.81
CA ARG A 97 15.74 -5.05 3.21
C ARG A 97 14.49 -4.94 4.10
N PRO A 98 13.28 -5.05 3.51
CA PRO A 98 12.06 -5.18 4.29
C PRO A 98 12.04 -6.50 5.06
N VAL A 99 11.39 -6.50 6.22
CA VAL A 99 11.13 -7.71 7.01
C VAL A 99 9.97 -8.52 6.42
N GLN A 100 9.03 -7.87 5.74
CA GLN A 100 7.87 -8.51 5.12
C GLN A 100 7.47 -7.75 3.85
N THR A 101 7.10 -8.50 2.80
CA THR A 101 6.64 -7.94 1.52
C THR A 101 5.34 -8.60 1.12
N TYR A 102 4.31 -7.80 0.89
CA TYR A 102 2.94 -8.22 0.56
C TYR A 102 2.62 -7.81 -0.87
N GLN A 103 2.26 -8.78 -1.70
CA GLN A 103 1.83 -8.55 -3.08
C GLN A 103 0.37 -8.09 -3.09
N VAL A 104 0.11 -6.85 -3.52
CA VAL A 104 -1.26 -6.30 -3.51
C VAL A 104 -2.03 -6.77 -4.73
N HIS A 105 -1.51 -6.51 -5.91
CA HIS A 105 -2.18 -6.85 -7.17
C HIS A 105 -1.18 -7.25 -8.24
N ASP A 106 -0.35 -8.24 -7.91
CA ASP A 106 0.69 -8.79 -8.79
C ASP A 106 0.14 -9.30 -10.14
N TYR A 107 -1.13 -9.68 -10.16
CA TYR A 107 -1.89 -10.03 -11.37
C TYR A 107 -1.94 -8.90 -12.42
N LEU A 108 -1.56 -7.67 -12.06
CA LEU A 108 -1.46 -6.53 -12.98
C LEU A 108 -0.10 -6.41 -13.68
N ARG A 109 0.92 -7.20 -13.32
CA ARG A 109 2.25 -7.14 -13.96
C ARG A 109 2.19 -7.28 -15.48
N GLY A 110 1.34 -8.19 -15.97
CA GLY A 110 1.12 -8.38 -17.42
C GLY A 110 0.38 -7.24 -18.12
N LYS A 111 -0.11 -6.24 -17.38
CA LYS A 111 -0.90 -5.11 -17.89
C LYS A 111 -0.18 -3.76 -17.71
N LEU A 112 1.06 -3.72 -17.22
CA LEU A 112 1.78 -2.47 -16.94
C LEU A 112 1.85 -1.52 -18.14
N CYS A 113 2.01 -2.03 -19.36
CA CYS A 113 2.01 -1.21 -20.57
C CYS A 113 0.66 -0.46 -20.76
N SER A 114 -0.46 -1.19 -20.66
CA SER A 114 -1.80 -0.60 -20.78
C SER A 114 -2.15 0.33 -19.61
N LEU A 115 -1.63 0.03 -18.41
CA LEU A 115 -1.80 0.89 -17.23
C LEU A 115 -1.00 2.19 -17.36
N TYR A 116 0.14 2.15 -18.03
CA TYR A 116 0.94 3.32 -18.36
C TYR A 116 0.27 4.19 -19.43
N GLU A 117 -0.28 3.59 -20.48
CA GLU A 117 -1.01 4.32 -21.53
C GLU A 117 -2.26 5.06 -21.02
N ASN A 118 -2.87 4.59 -19.92
CA ASN A 118 -4.05 5.19 -19.31
C ASN A 118 -3.75 5.92 -17.99
N ASP A 119 -2.48 6.24 -17.72
CA ASP A 119 -1.99 6.93 -16.50
C ASP A 119 -2.31 6.27 -15.15
N CYS A 120 -2.99 5.12 -15.14
CA CYS A 120 -3.35 4.38 -13.92
C CYS A 120 -2.10 3.91 -13.15
N ILE A 121 -0.99 3.67 -13.84
CA ILE A 121 0.28 3.29 -13.18
C ILE A 121 0.80 4.35 -12.20
N PHE A 122 0.33 5.60 -12.30
CA PHE A 122 0.71 6.71 -11.43
C PHE A 122 -0.26 6.92 -10.25
N ASP A 123 -1.28 6.06 -10.11
CA ASP A 123 -2.21 6.13 -8.99
C ASP A 123 -1.49 5.89 -7.66
N LYS A 124 -1.72 6.80 -6.71
CA LYS A 124 -1.09 6.78 -5.38
C LYS A 124 -2.02 6.14 -4.37
N PHE A 125 -1.77 4.88 -4.06
CA PHE A 125 -2.54 4.12 -3.08
C PHE A 125 -2.02 4.35 -1.66
N GLU A 126 -2.91 4.64 -0.72
CA GLU A 126 -2.53 4.70 0.69
C GLU A 126 -2.53 3.32 1.35
N CYS A 127 -1.84 3.22 2.47
CA CYS A 127 -1.81 2.02 3.31
C CYS A 127 -2.04 2.40 4.77
N VAL A 128 -2.65 1.51 5.56
CA VAL A 128 -2.94 1.77 6.97
C VAL A 128 -2.73 0.54 7.83
N TRP A 129 -2.28 0.78 9.07
CA TRP A 129 -2.21 -0.22 10.12
C TRP A 129 -3.53 -0.31 10.86
N ASN A 130 -3.87 -1.49 11.37
CA ASN A 130 -4.85 -1.59 12.45
C ASN A 130 -4.25 -1.10 13.78
N GLY A 131 -5.11 -0.86 14.78
CA GLY A 131 -4.67 -0.31 16.07
C GLY A 131 -3.59 -1.10 16.82
N SER A 132 -3.45 -2.40 16.54
CA SER A 132 -2.46 -3.28 17.18
C SER A 132 -1.24 -3.59 16.31
N ASP A 133 -1.06 -2.90 15.19
CA ASP A 133 0.02 -3.14 14.22
C ASP A 133 0.13 -4.59 13.70
N SER A 134 -0.95 -5.37 13.74
CA SER A 134 -0.97 -6.80 13.36
C SER A 134 -1.56 -7.04 11.98
N VAL A 135 -2.43 -6.15 11.51
CA VAL A 135 -3.08 -6.23 10.20
C VAL A 135 -2.83 -4.94 9.44
N ILE A 136 -2.53 -5.09 8.15
CA ILE A 136 -2.33 -3.99 7.21
C ILE A 136 -3.50 -3.97 6.23
N MET A 137 -3.98 -2.78 5.89
CA MET A 137 -4.98 -2.59 4.84
C MET A 137 -4.47 -1.62 3.77
N THR A 138 -4.84 -1.88 2.52
CA THR A 138 -4.53 -0.98 1.40
C THR A 138 -5.50 -1.17 0.24
N GLY A 139 -5.65 -0.16 -0.60
CA GLY A 139 -6.55 -0.20 -1.75
C GLY A 139 -5.98 -0.83 -3.01
N SER A 140 -6.87 -1.06 -3.97
CA SER A 140 -6.62 -1.58 -5.32
C SER A 140 -7.74 -1.09 -6.26
N TYR A 141 -7.75 -1.61 -7.49
CA TYR A 141 -8.77 -1.33 -8.50
C TYR A 141 -10.03 -2.19 -8.34
N ASN A 142 -11.05 -1.91 -9.15
CA ASN A 142 -12.37 -2.52 -9.09
C ASN A 142 -13.06 -2.39 -7.71
N ASN A 143 -12.84 -1.25 -7.02
CA ASN A 143 -13.26 -1.03 -5.62
C ASN A 143 -12.78 -2.13 -4.66
N PHE A 144 -11.65 -2.77 -4.98
CA PHE A 144 -11.05 -3.73 -4.08
C PHE A 144 -10.13 -3.08 -3.07
N PHE A 145 -10.16 -3.61 -1.86
CA PHE A 145 -9.16 -3.36 -0.85
C PHE A 145 -8.66 -4.69 -0.31
N ARG A 146 -7.43 -4.71 0.15
CA ARG A 146 -6.76 -5.90 0.65
C ARG A 146 -6.40 -5.73 2.09
N MET A 147 -6.46 -6.83 2.83
CA MET A 147 -6.03 -6.91 4.21
C MET A 147 -5.03 -8.04 4.35
N PHE A 148 -3.93 -7.78 5.05
CA PHE A 148 -2.82 -8.71 5.26
C PHE A 148 -2.59 -8.88 6.76
N ASP A 149 -2.72 -10.09 7.27
CA ASP A 149 -2.39 -10.44 8.64
C ASP A 149 -0.90 -10.82 8.71
N GLN A 150 -0.14 -10.04 9.48
CA GLN A 150 1.30 -10.21 9.58
C GLN A 150 1.72 -11.46 10.35
N ASN A 151 0.87 -11.94 11.27
CA ASN A 151 1.14 -13.09 12.11
C ASN A 151 0.80 -14.38 11.38
N THR A 152 -0.40 -14.45 10.78
CA THR A 152 -0.88 -15.67 10.12
C THR A 152 -0.44 -15.80 8.67
N LYS A 153 0.09 -14.71 8.07
CA LYS A 153 0.44 -14.62 6.64
C LYS A 153 -0.75 -14.86 5.71
N LYS A 154 -1.97 -14.74 6.23
CA LYS A 154 -3.19 -14.80 5.45
C LYS A 154 -3.51 -13.43 4.92
N ASP A 155 -4.08 -13.40 3.73
CA ASP A 155 -4.58 -12.19 3.10
C ASP A 155 -5.99 -12.42 2.55
N VAL A 156 -6.72 -11.32 2.41
CA VAL A 156 -8.06 -11.31 1.84
C VAL A 156 -8.24 -10.10 0.95
N THR A 157 -9.02 -10.25 -0.12
CA THR A 157 -9.51 -9.15 -0.96
C THR A 157 -10.99 -8.99 -0.74
N LEU A 158 -11.42 -7.77 -0.45
CA LEU A 158 -12.81 -7.40 -0.21
C LEU A 158 -13.22 -6.28 -1.19
N GLU A 159 -14.51 -6.10 -1.38
CA GLU A 159 -15.08 -5.17 -2.36
C GLU A 159 -16.01 -4.15 -1.70
N ALA A 160 -15.74 -2.87 -1.95
CA ALA A 160 -16.61 -1.77 -1.58
C ALA A 160 -17.68 -1.53 -2.68
N SER A 161 -18.82 -2.20 -2.55
CA SER A 161 -19.94 -2.11 -3.49
C SER A 161 -21.23 -1.71 -2.78
N ARG A 162 -22.11 -0.98 -3.49
CA ARG A 162 -23.45 -0.63 -3.01
C ARG A 162 -24.32 -1.86 -2.78
N GLU A 163 -24.04 -2.98 -3.44
CA GLU A 163 -24.75 -4.24 -3.15
C GLU A 163 -24.49 -4.73 -1.72
N ASN A 164 -23.33 -4.36 -1.14
CA ASN A 164 -22.95 -4.61 0.25
C ASN A 164 -23.45 -3.53 1.21
N SER A 165 -24.27 -2.56 0.77
CA SER A 165 -24.77 -1.47 1.62
C SER A 165 -26.00 -1.84 2.46
N LYS A 166 -26.50 -3.08 2.34
CA LYS A 166 -27.58 -3.57 3.21
C LYS A 166 -27.08 -3.61 4.66
N PRO A 167 -27.89 -3.19 5.64
CA PRO A 167 -27.52 -3.29 7.05
C PRO A 167 -27.09 -4.73 7.39
N ARG A 168 -25.91 -4.89 8.00
CA ARG A 168 -25.31 -6.19 8.38
C ARG A 168 -24.94 -7.10 7.20
N ALA A 169 -24.76 -6.57 5.99
CA ALA A 169 -24.19 -7.33 4.88
C ALA A 169 -22.79 -7.83 5.25
N ILE A 170 -22.56 -9.13 5.01
CA ILE A 170 -21.25 -9.74 5.24
C ILE A 170 -20.46 -9.62 3.95
N LEU A 171 -19.27 -9.01 4.02
CA LEU A 171 -18.37 -8.94 2.89
C LEU A 171 -17.89 -10.34 2.50
N GLN A 172 -18.02 -10.66 1.22
CA GLN A 172 -17.54 -11.92 0.67
C GLN A 172 -16.14 -11.70 0.07
N PRO A 173 -15.17 -12.58 0.38
CA PRO A 173 -13.87 -12.56 -0.26
C PRO A 173 -13.98 -12.62 -1.79
N ARG A 174 -13.21 -11.79 -2.47
CA ARG A 174 -13.05 -11.82 -3.93
C ARG A 174 -11.72 -12.45 -4.30
N LYS A 175 -11.70 -13.15 -5.44
CA LYS A 175 -10.47 -13.67 -6.02
C LYS A 175 -10.32 -13.17 -7.45
N VAL A 176 -9.12 -12.68 -7.76
CA VAL A 176 -8.74 -12.26 -9.11
C VAL A 176 -7.94 -13.38 -9.75
N CYS A 177 -8.33 -13.80 -10.94
CA CYS A 177 -7.71 -14.91 -11.65
C CYS A 177 -7.03 -14.44 -12.95
N VAL A 178 -5.84 -14.97 -13.20
CA VAL A 178 -5.05 -14.72 -14.41
C VAL A 178 -5.25 -15.89 -15.37
N GLY A 179 -6.18 -15.74 -16.33
CA GLY A 179 -6.50 -16.77 -17.33
C GLY A 179 -7.29 -17.96 -16.78
N GLY A 180 -8.17 -18.55 -17.62
CA GLY A 180 -8.92 -19.77 -17.30
C GLY A 180 -10.45 -19.64 -17.32
N LYS A 181 -11.15 -20.78 -17.16
CA LYS A 181 -12.62 -20.82 -17.07
C LYS A 181 -13.07 -20.15 -15.77
N ARG A 182 -13.74 -19.01 -15.91
CA ARG A 182 -14.35 -18.23 -14.82
C ARG A 182 -15.24 -19.12 -13.93
N ARG A 183 -14.91 -19.21 -12.64
CA ARG A 183 -15.86 -19.67 -11.62
C ARG A 183 -16.81 -18.51 -11.27
N LYS A 184 -17.99 -18.85 -10.74
CA LYS A 184 -19.09 -17.89 -10.52
C LYS A 184 -18.69 -16.66 -9.69
N ASP A 185 -17.75 -16.82 -8.77
CA ASP A 185 -17.32 -15.78 -7.82
C ASP A 185 -15.91 -15.21 -8.08
N GLU A 186 -15.31 -15.55 -9.22
CA GLU A 186 -13.98 -15.09 -9.63
C GLU A 186 -14.08 -13.94 -10.64
N VAL A 187 -13.20 -12.96 -10.48
CA VAL A 187 -13.07 -11.79 -11.38
C VAL A 187 -11.81 -11.98 -12.22
N THR A 188 -11.92 -11.87 -13.54
CA THR A 188 -10.76 -11.97 -14.42
C THR A 188 -10.04 -10.62 -14.49
N VAL A 189 -8.72 -10.63 -14.68
CA VAL A 189 -7.93 -9.40 -14.82
C VAL A 189 -8.48 -8.47 -15.91
N ASP A 190 -8.92 -9.04 -17.04
CA ASP A 190 -9.49 -8.26 -18.16
C ASP A 190 -10.86 -7.63 -17.85
N SER A 191 -11.52 -8.07 -16.78
CA SER A 191 -12.82 -7.53 -16.35
C SER A 191 -12.72 -6.48 -15.24
N LEU A 192 -11.49 -6.16 -14.80
CA LEU A 192 -11.28 -5.15 -13.76
C LEU A 192 -11.60 -3.76 -14.28
N ASP A 193 -12.37 -3.02 -13.50
CA ASP A 193 -12.67 -1.62 -13.75
C ASP A 193 -11.62 -0.73 -13.06
N PHE A 194 -10.68 -0.20 -13.86
CA PHE A 194 -9.59 0.67 -13.36
C PHE A 194 -10.07 2.07 -12.97
N SER A 195 -11.27 2.49 -13.39
CA SER A 195 -11.86 3.76 -12.93
C SER A 195 -12.33 3.68 -11.47
N LYS A 196 -12.61 2.46 -10.99
CA LYS A 196 -13.01 2.16 -9.61
C LYS A 196 -11.81 1.86 -8.75
N LYS A 197 -11.19 2.88 -8.19
CA LYS A 197 -10.01 2.76 -7.34
C LYS A 197 -10.30 3.18 -5.90
N ILE A 198 -9.75 2.42 -4.95
CA ILE A 198 -9.69 2.82 -3.55
C ILE A 198 -8.31 3.40 -3.33
N LEU A 199 -8.20 4.72 -3.31
CA LEU A 199 -6.93 5.41 -3.04
C LEU A 199 -6.77 5.72 -1.55
N HIS A 200 -7.88 6.05 -0.88
CA HIS A 200 -7.90 6.48 0.51
C HIS A 200 -8.66 5.50 1.39
N SER A 201 -8.08 5.18 2.53
CA SER A 201 -8.71 4.36 3.55
C SER A 201 -8.16 4.69 4.93
N THR A 202 -8.94 4.48 5.98
CA THR A 202 -8.50 4.65 7.36
C THR A 202 -9.04 3.54 8.24
N TRP A 203 -8.32 3.28 9.33
CA TRP A 203 -8.68 2.29 10.34
C TRP A 203 -8.81 2.99 11.69
N HIS A 204 -9.88 2.69 12.42
CA HIS A 204 -10.05 3.16 13.79
C HIS A 204 -8.87 2.71 14.69
N PRO A 205 -8.30 3.59 15.53
CA PRO A 205 -7.08 3.30 16.27
C PRO A 205 -7.23 2.22 17.36
N GLN A 206 -8.46 1.89 17.75
CA GLN A 206 -8.72 0.95 18.86
C GLN A 206 -9.74 -0.14 18.52
N GLU A 207 -10.47 -0.01 17.42
CA GLU A 207 -11.61 -0.88 17.11
C GLU A 207 -11.46 -1.42 15.69
N ASN A 208 -12.10 -2.55 15.41
CA ASN A 208 -12.16 -3.13 14.08
C ASN A 208 -13.19 -2.42 13.20
N ILE A 209 -13.03 -1.11 13.05
CA ILE A 209 -13.82 -0.24 12.19
C ILE A 209 -12.89 0.34 11.14
N ILE A 210 -13.25 0.18 9.87
CA ILE A 210 -12.53 0.76 8.74
C ILE A 210 -13.45 1.68 7.95
N ALA A 211 -12.88 2.75 7.41
CA ALA A 211 -13.56 3.62 6.47
C ALA A 211 -12.82 3.59 5.13
N VAL A 212 -13.56 3.36 4.06
CA VAL A 212 -13.04 3.13 2.71
C VAL A 212 -13.74 4.08 1.75
N ALA A 213 -12.97 4.97 1.10
CA ALA A 213 -13.49 5.86 0.09
C ALA A 213 -13.46 5.16 -1.28
N ALA A 214 -14.62 5.00 -1.91
CA ALA A 214 -14.74 4.36 -3.21
C ALA A 214 -15.70 5.16 -4.12
N SER A 215 -15.13 5.69 -5.20
CA SER A 215 -15.80 6.59 -6.15
C SER A 215 -16.44 7.80 -5.43
N ASN A 216 -17.76 7.82 -5.30
CA ASN A 216 -18.55 8.90 -4.69
C ASN A 216 -19.17 8.51 -3.33
N ASN A 217 -18.72 7.40 -2.72
CA ASN A 217 -19.27 6.92 -1.46
C ASN A 217 -18.15 6.70 -0.43
N LEU A 218 -18.49 6.94 0.84
CA LEU A 218 -17.69 6.53 1.98
C LEU A 218 -18.36 5.29 2.60
N TYR A 219 -17.65 4.16 2.60
CA TYR A 219 -18.12 2.93 3.22
C TYR A 219 -17.51 2.83 4.61
N ILE A 220 -18.33 2.45 5.60
CA ILE A 220 -17.87 2.12 6.94
C ILE A 220 -18.16 0.63 7.16
N PHE A 221 -17.10 -0.14 7.41
CA PHE A 221 -17.21 -1.55 7.76
C PHE A 221 -16.75 -1.73 9.19
N GLN A 222 -17.46 -2.58 9.92
CA GLN A 222 -17.12 -2.93 11.28
C GLN A 222 -17.24 -4.45 11.45
N ASP A 223 -16.40 -5.02 12.29
CA ASP A 223 -16.60 -6.41 12.71
C ASP A 223 -17.91 -6.55 13.50
N LYS A 224 -18.44 -7.76 13.61
CA LYS A 224 -19.63 -8.00 14.44
C LYS A 224 -19.28 -7.70 15.90
N VAL A 225 -19.85 -6.62 16.43
CA VAL A 225 -19.93 -6.40 17.88
C VAL A 225 -20.69 -7.61 18.44
N THR A 226 -19.97 -8.42 19.22
CA THR A 226 -20.54 -9.57 19.93
C THR A 226 -21.24 -9.14 21.19
#